data_AF-A0AAV8BWP9-F1
#
_entry.id   AF-A0AAV8BWP9-F1
#
_cell.length_a   1.000
_cell.length_b   1.000
_cell.length_c   1.000
_cell.angle_alpha   90.00
_cell.angle_beta   90.00
_cell.angle_gamma   90.00
#
_symmetry.space_group_name_H-M   'P 1'
#
loop_
_entity.id
_entity.type
_entity.pdbx_description
1 polymer ?
#
loop_
_entity_poly.entity_id
_entity_poly.type
_entity_poly.pdbx_seq_one_letter_code
_entity_poly.pdbx_strand_id
1 'polypeptide(L)'
;MCEYKFPDPIPEFAEAETEKFKEHMLARLTKKKQYFGDSVQEIVDICTEILNQFLRTEYGGPGTLLVIPFIDMAEAIKEKELPGSPQAARAAVVWAQNNIDKDWEKWNAED
;
A
#
# COMPACT_ATOMS: atom_id res chain seq x y z
N MET A 1 11.50 -19.48 25.56
CA MET A 1 10.81 -19.26 24.27
C MET A 1 10.67 -17.76 24.16
N CYS A 2 11.47 -17.08 23.34
CA CYS A 2 11.25 -15.66 23.12
C CYS A 2 9.94 -15.56 22.34
N GLU A 3 8.87 -15.13 23.00
CA GLU A 3 7.70 -14.62 22.30
C GLU A 3 8.18 -13.39 21.53
N TYR A 4 8.51 -13.57 20.25
CA TYR A 4 8.76 -12.47 19.35
C TYR A 4 7.43 -11.73 19.20
N LYS A 5 7.25 -10.69 19.99
CA LYS A 5 6.13 -9.76 19.82
C LYS A 5 6.50 -8.87 18.64
N PHE A 6 5.74 -9.00 17.56
CA PHE A 6 5.78 -7.98 16.53
C PHE A 6 5.51 -6.62 17.20
N PRO A 7 6.30 -5.57 16.89
CA PRO A 7 6.01 -4.23 17.37
C PRO A 7 4.58 -3.87 16.99
N ASP A 8 3.87 -3.19 17.88
CA ASP A 8 2.55 -2.64 17.58
C ASP A 8 2.64 -1.73 16.33
N PRO A 9 1.63 -1.75 15.46
CA PRO A 9 1.63 -0.92 14.27
C PRO A 9 1.77 0.56 14.65
N ILE A 10 2.71 1.25 14.00
CA ILE A 10 3.02 2.66 14.26
C ILE A 10 2.12 3.54 13.37
N PRO A 11 1.16 4.30 13.94
CA PRO A 11 0.24 5.11 13.14
C PRO A 11 0.95 6.18 12.31
N GLU A 12 1.97 6.82 12.88
CA GLU A 12 2.76 7.86 12.21
C GLU A 12 3.52 7.32 11.00
N PHE A 13 4.09 6.11 11.11
CA PHE A 13 4.72 5.42 10.00
C PHE A 13 3.69 5.08 8.91
N ALA A 14 2.53 4.55 9.31
CA ALA A 14 1.48 4.20 8.38
C ALA A 14 0.98 5.42 7.59
N GLU A 15 0.79 6.57 8.24
CA GLU A 15 0.43 7.83 7.58
C GLU A 15 1.53 8.28 6.60
N ALA A 16 2.79 8.30 7.04
CA ALA A 16 3.93 8.70 6.20
C ALA A 16 4.11 7.79 4.96
N GLU A 17 4.02 6.47 5.12
CA GLU A 17 4.10 5.53 4.00
C GLU A 17 2.89 5.63 3.08
N THR A 18 1.70 5.85 3.64
CA THR A 18 0.47 6.01 2.86
C THR A 18 0.53 7.25 1.98
N GLU A 19 1.09 8.37 2.46
CA GLU A 19 1.28 9.58 1.65
C GLU A 19 2.23 9.33 0.48
N LYS A 20 3.40 8.74 0.73
CA LYS A 20 4.36 8.39 -0.33
C LYS A 20 3.76 7.40 -1.34
N PHE A 21 2.99 6.42 -0.85
CA PHE A 21 2.29 5.46 -1.69
C PHE A 21 1.30 6.15 -2.60
N LYS A 22 0.47 7.07 -2.05
CA LYS A 22 -0.52 7.83 -2.79
C LYS A 22 0.11 8.61 -3.93
N GLU A 23 1.18 9.36 -3.63
CA GLU A 23 1.91 10.15 -4.64
C GLU A 23 2.52 9.26 -5.72
N HIS A 24 3.15 8.14 -5.33
CA HIS A 24 3.73 7.19 -6.27
C HIS A 24 2.68 6.57 -7.18
N MET A 25 1.57 6.10 -6.61
CA MET A 25 0.48 5.48 -7.35
C MET A 25 -0.15 6.49 -8.30
N LEU A 26 -0.44 7.71 -7.85
CA LEU A 26 -0.98 8.77 -8.69
C LEU A 26 -0.07 9.06 -9.88
N ALA A 27 1.23 9.27 -9.65
CA ALA A 27 2.20 9.50 -10.71
C ALA A 27 2.31 8.31 -11.68
N ARG A 28 2.28 7.08 -11.16
CA ARG A 28 2.44 5.85 -11.96
C ARG A 28 1.19 5.52 -12.78
N LEU A 29 0.01 5.67 -12.21
CA LEU A 29 -1.26 5.41 -12.89
C LEU A 29 -1.58 6.52 -13.90
N THR A 30 -1.23 7.78 -13.61
CA THR A 30 -1.34 8.89 -14.57
C THR A 30 -0.49 8.68 -15.81
N LYS A 31 0.74 8.16 -15.68
CA LYS A 31 1.56 7.75 -16.84
C LYS A 31 0.90 6.66 -17.69
N LYS A 32 -0.03 5.91 -17.10
CA LYS A 32 -0.80 4.85 -17.73
C LYS A 32 -2.26 5.26 -17.92
N LYS A 33 -2.56 6.56 -18.06
CA LYS A 33 -3.93 7.09 -18.20
C LYS A 33 -4.74 6.36 -19.28
N GLN A 34 -4.10 5.83 -20.34
CA GLN A 34 -4.77 5.02 -21.36
C GLN A 34 -5.49 3.76 -20.82
N TYR A 35 -5.07 3.22 -19.67
CA TYR A 35 -5.68 2.04 -19.03
C TYR A 35 -6.66 2.40 -17.92
N PHE A 36 -6.49 3.55 -17.27
CA PHE A 36 -7.22 3.94 -16.07
C PHE A 36 -8.24 5.07 -16.33
N GLY A 37 -8.14 5.75 -17.47
CA GLY A 37 -9.00 6.87 -17.83
C GLY A 37 -8.94 8.00 -16.79
N ASP A 38 -10.11 8.57 -16.49
CA ASP A 38 -10.26 9.58 -15.43
C ASP A 38 -10.49 8.94 -14.04
N SER A 39 -10.52 7.60 -13.96
CA SER A 39 -10.69 6.84 -12.71
C SER A 39 -9.40 6.72 -11.89
N VAL A 40 -8.30 7.32 -12.34
CA VAL A 40 -6.99 7.24 -11.67
C VAL A 40 -7.09 7.66 -10.21
N GLN A 41 -7.73 8.81 -9.94
CA GLN A 41 -7.84 9.36 -8.59
C GLN A 41 -8.58 8.38 -7.67
N GLU A 42 -9.72 7.86 -8.11
CA GLU A 42 -10.53 6.93 -7.34
C GLU A 42 -9.79 5.61 -7.05
N ILE A 43 -9.08 5.07 -8.05
CA ILE A 43 -8.26 3.87 -7.87
C ILE A 43 -7.14 4.10 -6.86
N VAL A 44 -6.47 5.25 -6.93
CA VAL A 44 -5.41 5.61 -5.98
C VAL A 44 -5.99 5.71 -4.58
N ASP A 45 -7.14 6.37 -4.41
CA ASP A 45 -7.75 6.55 -3.09
C ASP A 45 -8.18 5.20 -2.47
N ILE A 46 -8.76 4.28 -3.25
CA ILE A 46 -9.07 2.90 -2.81
C ILE A 46 -7.81 2.16 -2.36
N CYS A 47 -6.77 2.16 -3.20
CA CYS A 47 -5.52 1.49 -2.86
C CYS A 47 -4.87 2.09 -1.61
N THR A 48 -4.97 3.41 -1.45
CA THR A 48 -4.38 4.15 -0.33
C THR A 48 -5.10 3.82 0.96
N GLU A 49 -6.44 3.78 0.96
CA GLU A 49 -7.23 3.45 2.13
C GLU A 49 -6.97 2.02 2.64
N ILE A 50 -6.96 1.04 1.74
CA ILE A 50 -6.70 -0.37 2.09
C ILE A 50 -5.28 -0.55 2.63
N LEU A 51 -4.28 0.07 1.99
CA LEU A 51 -2.90 -0.01 2.47
C LEU A 51 -2.76 0.64 3.85
N ASN A 52 -3.37 1.81 4.06
CA ASN A 52 -3.32 2.53 5.33
C ASN A 52 -3.93 1.70 6.45
N GLN A 53 -5.11 1.11 6.24
CA GLN A 53 -5.70 0.22 7.23
C GLN A 53 -4.77 -0.94 7.56
N PHE A 54 -4.25 -1.65 6.55
CA PHE A 54 -3.32 -2.75 6.75
C PHE A 54 -2.09 -2.33 7.56
N LEU A 55 -1.48 -1.20 7.22
CA LEU A 55 -0.30 -0.69 7.93
C LEU A 55 -0.60 -0.32 9.39
N ARG A 56 -1.82 0.14 9.68
CA ARG A 56 -2.24 0.55 11.02
C ARG A 56 -2.74 -0.58 11.91
N THR A 57 -3.14 -1.71 11.34
CA THR A 57 -3.78 -2.80 12.10
C THR A 57 -3.00 -4.10 12.07
N GLU A 58 -2.32 -4.41 10.98
CA GLU A 58 -1.72 -5.74 10.75
C GLU A 58 -0.22 -5.71 10.49
N TYR A 59 0.31 -4.63 9.91
CA TYR A 59 1.74 -4.54 9.62
C TYR A 59 2.56 -4.37 10.91
N GLY A 60 3.39 -5.37 11.20
CA GLY A 60 4.24 -5.44 12.39
C GLY A 60 5.72 -5.33 12.07
N GLY A 61 6.09 -4.67 10.97
CA GLY A 61 7.48 -4.49 10.54
C GLY A 61 7.96 -5.45 9.45
N PRO A 62 9.28 -5.51 9.18
CA PRO A 62 9.82 -6.09 7.96
C PRO A 62 9.50 -7.58 7.84
N GLY A 63 9.12 -8.02 6.65
CA GLY A 63 8.72 -9.41 6.39
C GLY A 63 7.29 -9.76 6.82
N THR A 64 6.50 -8.83 7.36
CA THR A 64 5.07 -9.02 7.67
C THR A 64 4.13 -8.55 6.54
N LEU A 65 4.69 -8.10 5.41
CA LEU A 65 3.89 -7.65 4.28
C LEU A 65 3.03 -8.78 3.70
N LEU A 66 1.71 -8.70 3.90
CA LEU A 66 0.76 -9.71 3.42
C LEU A 66 0.30 -9.41 2.00
N VAL A 67 -0.04 -10.46 1.26
CA VAL A 67 -0.63 -10.33 -0.10
C VAL A 67 -2.11 -9.94 -0.04
N ILE A 68 -2.79 -10.27 1.06
CA ILE A 68 -4.23 -10.07 1.29
C ILE A 68 -4.69 -8.63 0.96
N PRO A 69 -4.10 -7.55 1.53
CA PRO A 69 -4.55 -6.19 1.21
C PRO A 69 -4.47 -5.86 -0.28
N PHE A 70 -3.55 -6.47 -1.03
CA PHE A 70 -3.46 -6.24 -2.48
C PHE A 70 -4.51 -7.01 -3.29
N ILE A 71 -5.01 -8.13 -2.75
CA ILE A 71 -6.17 -8.83 -3.30
C ILE A 71 -7.41 -7.97 -3.07
N ASP A 72 -7.59 -7.47 -1.85
CA ASP A 72 -8.70 -6.59 -1.47
C ASP A 72 -8.73 -5.32 -2.34
N MET A 73 -7.56 -4.74 -2.66
CA MET A 73 -7.45 -3.63 -3.62
C MET A 73 -8.00 -4.00 -5.00
N ALA A 74 -7.63 -5.18 -5.53
CA ALA A 74 -8.10 -5.61 -6.83
C ALA A 74 -9.61 -5.88 -6.84
N GLU A 75 -10.14 -6.46 -5.77
CA GLU A 75 -11.57 -6.74 -5.60
C GLU A 75 -12.36 -5.43 -5.47
N ALA A 76 -11.95 -4.51 -4.61
CA ALA A 76 -12.63 -3.21 -4.44
C ALA A 76 -12.68 -2.39 -5.74
N ILE A 77 -11.59 -2.37 -6.52
CA ILE A 77 -11.57 -1.70 -7.83
C ILE A 77 -12.55 -2.41 -8.80
N LYS A 78 -12.58 -3.75 -8.79
CA LYS A 78 -13.45 -4.54 -9.66
C LYS A 78 -14.92 -4.39 -9.29
N GLU A 79 -15.25 -4.35 -8.01
CA GLU A 79 -16.61 -4.15 -7.49
C GLU A 79 -17.18 -2.78 -7.87
N LYS A 80 -16.31 -1.77 -7.94
CA LYS A 80 -16.64 -0.43 -8.44
C LYS A 80 -16.63 -0.31 -9.96
N GLU A 81 -16.44 -1.41 -10.68
CA GLU A 81 -16.36 -1.47 -12.14
C GLU A 81 -15.27 -0.55 -12.73
N LEU A 82 -14.22 -0.27 -11.94
CA LEU A 82 -13.13 0.61 -12.34
C LEU A 82 -12.10 -0.16 -13.19
N PRO A 83 -11.49 0.51 -14.18
CA PRO A 83 -10.59 -0.17 -15.10
C PRO A 83 -9.21 -0.43 -14.46
N GLY A 84 -8.56 -1.51 -14.89
CA GLY A 84 -7.15 -1.75 -14.57
C GLY A 84 -6.88 -2.31 -13.17
N SER A 85 -7.85 -2.99 -12.53
CA SER A 85 -7.69 -3.62 -11.20
C SER A 85 -6.42 -4.47 -11.04
N PRO A 86 -6.07 -5.43 -11.93
CA PRO A 86 -4.83 -6.21 -11.74
C PRO A 86 -3.57 -5.36 -11.94
N GLN A 87 -3.63 -4.30 -12.76
CA GLN A 87 -2.49 -3.39 -12.97
C GLN A 87 -2.27 -2.48 -11.76
N ALA A 88 -3.34 -1.97 -11.15
CA ALA A 88 -3.28 -1.15 -9.94
C ALA A 88 -2.78 -1.97 -8.74
N ALA A 89 -3.37 -3.14 -8.49
CA ALA A 89 -2.91 -4.03 -7.42
C ALA A 89 -1.45 -4.45 -7.59
N ARG A 90 -1.04 -4.84 -8.81
CA ARG A 90 0.36 -5.15 -9.09
C ARG A 90 1.27 -3.94 -8.90
N ALA A 91 0.80 -2.75 -9.25
CA ALA A 91 1.58 -1.54 -9.04
C ALA A 91 1.81 -1.30 -7.54
N ALA A 92 0.78 -1.50 -6.73
CA ALA A 92 0.83 -1.38 -5.28
C ALA A 92 1.78 -2.40 -4.65
N VAL A 93 1.67 -3.69 -5.01
CA VAL A 93 2.56 -4.77 -4.53
C VAL A 93 4.03 -4.40 -4.77
N VAL A 94 4.36 -3.99 -6.00
CA VAL A 94 5.75 -3.67 -6.38
C VAL A 94 6.27 -2.48 -5.58
N TRP A 95 5.45 -1.46 -5.34
CA TRP A 95 5.88 -0.33 -4.52
C TRP A 95 6.09 -0.76 -3.07
N ALA A 96 5.12 -1.48 -2.49
CA ALA A 96 5.15 -1.92 -1.11
C ALA A 96 6.39 -2.76 -0.79
N GLN A 97 6.68 -3.76 -1.63
CA GLN A 97 7.87 -4.62 -1.51
C GLN A 97 9.20 -3.85 -1.58
N ASN A 98 9.23 -2.70 -2.24
CA ASN A 98 10.46 -1.94 -2.44
C ASN A 98 10.69 -0.84 -1.40
N ASN A 99 9.65 -0.40 -0.70
CA ASN A 99 9.67 0.78 0.17
C ASN A 99 9.33 0.45 1.63
N ILE A 100 8.20 -0.23 1.90
CA ILE A 100 7.64 -0.35 3.25
C ILE A 100 8.64 -0.96 4.25
N ASP A 101 9.19 -2.14 3.94
CA ASP A 101 10.15 -2.80 4.84
C ASP A 101 11.43 -1.96 5.03
N LYS A 102 11.92 -1.32 3.96
CA LYS A 102 13.13 -0.49 4.03
C LYS A 102 12.91 0.81 4.81
N ASP A 103 11.75 1.43 4.64
CA ASP A 103 11.41 2.67 5.32
C ASP A 103 11.10 2.40 6.78
N TRP A 104 10.53 1.23 7.11
CA TRP A 104 10.40 0.77 8.49
C TRP A 104 11.76 0.58 9.16
N GLU A 105 12.70 -0.09 8.49
CA GLU A 105 14.07 -0.25 9.00
C GLU A 105 14.74 1.10 9.28
N LYS A 106 14.60 2.08 8.37
CA LYS A 106 15.12 3.45 8.60
C LYS A 106 14.44 4.13 9.78
N TRP A 107 13.11 4.05 9.86
CA TRP A 107 12.33 4.66 10.93
C TRP A 107 12.76 4.18 12.32
N ASN A 108 13.11 2.90 12.44
CA ASN A 108 13.58 2.30 13.69
C ASN A 108 15.11 2.39 13.88
N ALA A 109 15.86 2.81 12.86
CA ALA A 109 17.31 3.02 12.94
C ALA A 109 17.68 4.47 13.31
N GLU A 110 16.70 5.38 13.40
CA GLU A 110 16.88 6.75 13.91
C GLU A 110 16.87 6.83 15.46
N ASP A 111 17.48 5.83 16.13
CA ASP A 111 17.80 5.86 17.57
C ASP A 111 19.31 6.05 17.81
#